data_AF-A0A353Z7T5-F1
#
_entry.id   AF-A0A353Z7T5-F1
#
_cell.length_a   1.000
_cell.length_b   1.000
_cell.length_c   1.000
_cell.angle_alpha   90.00
_cell.angle_beta   90.00
_cell.angle_gamma   90.00
#
_symmetry.space_group_name_H-M   'P 1'
#
loop_
_entity.id
_entity.type
_entity.pdbx_description
1 polymer ?
#
loop_
_entity_poly.entity_id
_entity_poly.type
_entity_poly.pdbx_seq_one_letter_code
_entity_poly.pdbx_strand_id
1 'polypeptide(L)'
;MELHSMPLFRFCFALALGLSLVSSASAQLPSAYDLRSVATPLGNVAWVSDIQDQGTAEDCWTFASALAMDSSLLMQGVLPTGSTAPAPMVSSWHLSVANGNPNQIIPGQAFGSNSNWGGFEYMALGYVTRGSGLWTIPGNYNPATHVTTLGGGPVSNAANPANVFPSVISNYDGNDNDFVPNPLTPLLPPTNQPTAWRATKVSILDQGFSTNVALPTPTGTESIGGSSYHTYSYTLGAADPQVQAVKEAILANGAVTTSMNAQYSAFVSVQNPTGSLVPYSVNYVNPKTATGYSDHEVAIIGWNDNYTITSGGNTTTGAWLVQNSWGTNYWNGTNADPNDGTFWAAYDDAVIGRSGVASFQMASMDKYTQTVLQNELGPMEYAGNFEVIGGVGYNFVGSPTGMAPIEASSVRSILTPTTNTRLGALGLATQIANVEVNASIYEWNPGTQTLGSLLTSATFTNDSIGFFLGELPESLILNGGQSYAVQLAYSQGGSPILGAAPMTIGGSGINGYLTVNAGLSYCLNPTTGQWEDLDSLSFTAFSGSGPNAKGGILFLKGYGTVPEPTSLALVGMAAAALCGRQLLRRRRTA
;
A
#
# COMPACT_ATOMS: atom_id res chain seq x y z
N MET A 1 -55.04 28.01 33.95
CA MET A 1 -55.87 26.80 34.08
C MET A 1 -55.05 25.68 33.46
N GLU A 2 -54.47 24.85 34.35
CA GLU A 2 -53.88 23.50 34.15
C GLU A 2 -52.97 23.29 32.91
N LEU A 3 -51.64 23.27 33.02
CA LEU A 3 -50.81 22.14 33.48
C LEU A 3 -51.27 20.77 32.95
N HIS A 4 -50.72 20.38 31.80
CA HIS A 4 -50.47 18.96 31.49
C HIS A 4 -49.01 18.76 31.10
N SER A 5 -48.33 18.06 31.99
CA SER A 5 -46.98 17.52 31.96
C SER A 5 -46.81 16.44 30.89
N MET A 6 -45.69 16.48 30.15
CA MET A 6 -45.10 15.32 29.50
C MET A 6 -43.64 15.17 29.97
N PRO A 7 -43.19 13.95 30.32
CA PRO A 7 -41.95 13.74 31.05
C PRO A 7 -40.72 13.73 30.13
N LEU A 8 -39.65 14.40 30.58
CA LEU A 8 -38.30 14.18 30.08
C LEU A 8 -37.85 12.76 30.43
N PHE A 9 -37.62 11.92 29.43
CA PHE A 9 -36.81 10.71 29.59
C PHE A 9 -35.32 11.08 29.50
N ARG A 10 -34.69 11.27 30.67
CA ARG A 10 -33.25 11.17 30.85
C ARG A 10 -32.90 9.68 30.91
N PHE A 11 -32.08 9.18 29.98
CA PHE A 11 -31.37 7.93 30.18
C PHE A 11 -29.91 8.24 30.49
N CYS A 12 -29.58 8.17 31.78
CA CYS A 12 -28.24 7.86 32.24
C CYS A 12 -28.04 6.35 32.11
N PHE A 13 -27.00 5.91 31.41
CA PHE A 13 -26.39 4.61 31.68
C PHE A 13 -24.88 4.80 31.76
N ALA A 14 -24.41 4.91 33.01
CA ALA A 14 -23.08 4.48 33.36
C ALA A 14 -23.18 2.99 33.71
N LEU A 15 -22.42 2.14 33.02
CA LEU A 15 -22.07 0.83 33.53
C LEU A 15 -20.64 0.50 33.11
N ALA A 16 -19.77 0.43 34.10
CA ALA A 16 -18.42 -0.09 34.00
C ALA A 16 -18.40 -1.58 34.37
N LEU A 17 -17.36 -2.26 33.88
CA LEU A 17 -16.82 -3.57 34.22
C LEU A 17 -17.49 -4.83 33.65
N GLY A 18 -16.66 -5.57 32.90
CA GLY A 18 -16.82 -6.98 32.59
C GLY A 18 -15.99 -7.41 31.39
N LEU A 19 -14.64 -7.40 31.48
CA LEU A 19 -13.79 -8.11 30.52
C LEU A 19 -14.08 -9.61 30.64
N SER A 20 -14.98 -10.10 29.80
CA SER A 20 -15.08 -11.53 29.48
C SER A 20 -14.11 -11.82 28.33
N LEU A 21 -13.06 -12.59 28.63
CA LEU A 21 -12.25 -13.29 27.65
C LEU A 21 -13.17 -14.22 26.84
N VAL A 22 -13.67 -13.73 25.71
CA VAL A 22 -14.25 -14.60 24.69
C VAL A 22 -13.06 -15.24 24.00
N SER A 23 -12.84 -16.53 24.22
CA SER A 23 -11.94 -17.29 23.36
C SER A 23 -12.52 -17.22 21.95
N SER A 24 -11.82 -16.54 21.03
CA SER A 24 -12.16 -16.53 19.62
C SER A 24 -12.11 -17.96 19.10
N ALA A 25 -13.26 -18.62 18.98
CA ALA A 25 -13.38 -19.73 18.06
C ALA A 25 -13.10 -19.13 16.68
N SER A 26 -11.95 -19.45 16.08
CA SER A 26 -11.63 -19.02 14.72
C SER A 26 -12.79 -19.46 13.82
N ALA A 27 -13.52 -18.48 13.27
CA ALA A 27 -14.57 -18.77 12.33
C ALA A 27 -13.92 -19.45 11.12
N GLN A 28 -14.40 -20.65 10.79
CA GLN A 28 -13.87 -21.39 9.64
C GLN A 28 -14.02 -20.53 8.38
N LEU A 29 -12.90 -20.23 7.71
CA LEU A 29 -12.89 -19.48 6.46
C LEU A 29 -13.71 -20.23 5.39
N PRO A 30 -14.42 -19.54 4.48
CA PRO A 30 -15.16 -20.21 3.43
C PRO A 30 -14.20 -20.97 2.51
N SER A 31 -14.65 -22.12 2.01
CA SER A 31 -13.84 -22.96 1.14
C SER A 31 -13.63 -22.35 -0.25
N ALA A 32 -14.43 -21.36 -0.63
CA ALA A 32 -14.24 -20.60 -1.86
C ALA A 32 -14.76 -19.16 -1.69
N TYR A 33 -14.15 -18.24 -2.40
CA TYR A 33 -14.52 -16.83 -2.42
C TYR A 33 -14.09 -16.21 -3.74
N ASP A 34 -14.96 -15.42 -4.37
CA ASP A 34 -14.71 -14.80 -5.67
C ASP A 34 -15.17 -13.34 -5.62
N LEU A 35 -14.21 -12.40 -5.60
CA LEU A 35 -14.53 -10.97 -5.53
C LEU A 35 -15.26 -10.45 -6.76
N ARG A 36 -15.30 -11.19 -7.89
CA ARG A 36 -16.06 -10.79 -9.08
C ARG A 36 -17.57 -10.97 -8.88
N SER A 37 -17.98 -11.80 -7.92
CA SER A 37 -19.39 -12.15 -7.70
C SER A 37 -19.66 -12.49 -6.22
N VAL A 38 -19.49 -11.51 -5.34
CA VAL A 38 -19.77 -11.66 -3.91
C VAL A 38 -21.27 -11.58 -3.65
N ALA A 39 -21.81 -12.57 -2.93
CA ALA A 39 -23.22 -12.58 -2.56
C ALA A 39 -23.52 -11.54 -1.48
N THR A 40 -24.46 -10.63 -1.76
CA THR A 40 -24.96 -9.64 -0.80
C THR A 40 -26.49 -9.72 -0.69
N PRO A 41 -27.12 -9.06 0.31
CA PRO A 41 -28.57 -8.97 0.38
C PRO A 41 -29.25 -8.34 -0.85
N LEU A 42 -28.49 -7.61 -1.68
CA LEU A 42 -28.99 -6.94 -2.89
C LEU A 42 -28.70 -7.74 -4.18
N GLY A 43 -28.13 -8.94 -4.06
CA GLY A 43 -27.66 -9.77 -5.18
C GLY A 43 -26.14 -9.91 -5.20
N ASN A 44 -25.62 -10.52 -6.26
CA ASN A 44 -24.18 -10.67 -6.45
C ASN A 44 -23.58 -9.36 -6.96
N VAL A 45 -22.46 -8.95 -6.37
CA VAL A 45 -21.74 -7.72 -6.74
C VAL A 45 -20.25 -8.00 -6.95
N ALA A 46 -19.59 -7.17 -7.76
CA ALA A 46 -18.17 -7.22 -8.01
C ALA A 46 -17.42 -6.24 -7.09
N TRP A 47 -16.58 -6.76 -6.21
CA TRP A 47 -15.66 -5.99 -5.37
C TRP A 47 -14.25 -5.93 -5.97
N VAL A 48 -14.14 -5.97 -7.28
CA VAL A 48 -12.92 -5.73 -8.06
C VAL A 48 -13.28 -4.86 -9.25
N SER A 49 -12.35 -4.00 -9.68
CA SER A 49 -12.50 -3.26 -10.93
C SER A 49 -12.25 -4.15 -12.14
N ASP A 50 -12.71 -3.69 -13.31
CA ASP A 50 -12.49 -4.35 -14.57
C ASP A 50 -10.99 -4.48 -14.90
N ILE A 51 -10.72 -5.30 -15.91
CA ILE A 51 -9.35 -5.69 -16.23
C ILE A 51 -8.72 -4.64 -17.12
N GLN A 52 -7.54 -4.22 -16.72
CA GLN A 52 -6.71 -3.29 -17.45
C GLN A 52 -5.64 -4.03 -18.27
N ASP A 53 -5.01 -3.29 -19.17
CA ASP A 53 -3.93 -3.79 -20.03
C ASP A 53 -2.73 -2.85 -19.94
N GLN A 54 -1.62 -3.34 -19.39
CA GLN A 54 -0.36 -2.63 -19.28
C GLN A 54 0.42 -2.60 -20.60
N GLY A 55 0.02 -3.42 -21.60
CA GLY A 55 0.78 -3.65 -22.82
C GLY A 55 2.18 -4.17 -22.51
N THR A 56 3.19 -3.56 -23.13
CA THR A 56 4.61 -3.90 -22.90
C THR A 56 5.26 -3.04 -21.81
N ALA A 57 4.49 -2.22 -21.09
CA ALA A 57 5.03 -1.47 -19.96
C ALA A 57 5.30 -2.42 -18.79
N GLU A 58 6.43 -2.28 -18.10
CA GLU A 58 6.78 -3.07 -16.91
C GLU A 58 6.04 -2.57 -15.63
N ASP A 59 4.82 -2.06 -15.80
CA ASP A 59 4.01 -1.35 -14.78
C ASP A 59 3.10 -2.25 -13.95
N CYS A 60 3.24 -3.57 -14.07
CA CYS A 60 2.36 -4.57 -13.43
C CYS A 60 2.04 -4.29 -11.95
N TRP A 61 3.05 -3.89 -11.19
CA TRP A 61 2.96 -3.52 -9.78
C TRP A 61 1.96 -2.39 -9.50
N THR A 62 1.85 -1.43 -10.41
CA THR A 62 0.91 -0.30 -10.29
C THR A 62 -0.53 -0.73 -10.54
N PHE A 63 -0.74 -1.67 -11.47
CA PHE A 63 -2.05 -2.22 -11.77
C PHE A 63 -2.54 -3.12 -10.64
N ALA A 64 -1.68 -4.02 -10.14
CA ALA A 64 -1.98 -4.86 -8.99
C ALA A 64 -2.32 -4.01 -7.75
N SER A 65 -1.50 -3.00 -7.45
CA SER A 65 -1.72 -2.08 -6.33
C SER A 65 -3.00 -1.26 -6.49
N ALA A 66 -3.26 -0.68 -7.67
CA ALA A 66 -4.46 0.10 -7.92
C ALA A 66 -5.74 -0.76 -7.83
N LEU A 67 -5.70 -2.00 -8.32
CA LEU A 67 -6.78 -2.97 -8.19
C LEU A 67 -7.05 -3.33 -6.72
N ALA A 68 -6.02 -3.57 -5.92
CA ALA A 68 -6.16 -3.82 -4.48
C ALA A 68 -6.82 -2.62 -3.76
N MET A 69 -6.41 -1.40 -4.12
CA MET A 69 -7.02 -0.18 -3.58
C MET A 69 -8.49 0.00 -4.02
N ASP A 70 -8.80 -0.21 -5.31
CA ASP A 70 -10.17 -0.17 -5.83
C ASP A 70 -11.06 -1.20 -5.13
N SER A 71 -10.55 -2.43 -4.96
CA SER A 71 -11.26 -3.52 -4.31
C SER A 71 -11.63 -3.16 -2.86
N SER A 72 -10.69 -2.60 -2.12
CA SER A 72 -10.91 -2.07 -0.77
C SER A 72 -12.02 -1.02 -0.73
N LEU A 73 -12.02 -0.08 -1.68
CA LEU A 73 -13.01 1.00 -1.76
C LEU A 73 -14.40 0.50 -2.20
N LEU A 74 -14.47 -0.47 -3.10
CA LEU A 74 -15.71 -1.11 -3.55
C LEU A 74 -16.35 -1.91 -2.41
N MET A 75 -15.54 -2.69 -1.69
CA MET A 75 -15.99 -3.49 -0.55
C MET A 75 -16.55 -2.61 0.58
N GLN A 76 -15.94 -1.44 0.82
CA GLN A 76 -16.40 -0.48 1.82
C GLN A 76 -17.59 0.38 1.37
N GLY A 77 -18.02 0.25 0.11
CA GLY A 77 -19.10 1.06 -0.46
C GLY A 77 -18.73 2.54 -0.67
N VAL A 78 -17.43 2.86 -0.66
CA VAL A 78 -16.92 4.20 -1.03
C VAL A 78 -17.03 4.39 -2.55
N LEU A 79 -16.75 3.33 -3.30
CA LEU A 79 -17.01 3.27 -4.74
C LEU A 79 -18.31 2.51 -5.03
N PRO A 80 -19.06 2.90 -6.08
CA PRO A 80 -20.24 2.16 -6.49
C PRO A 80 -19.85 0.79 -7.06
N THR A 81 -20.59 -0.25 -6.66
CA THR A 81 -20.46 -1.62 -7.18
C THR A 81 -21.78 -2.08 -7.82
N GLY A 82 -21.71 -3.13 -8.64
CA GLY A 82 -22.85 -3.78 -9.28
C GLY A 82 -22.51 -5.21 -9.65
N SER A 83 -23.41 -5.88 -10.37
CA SER A 83 -23.21 -7.28 -10.81
C SER A 83 -22.08 -7.48 -11.83
N THR A 84 -21.49 -6.39 -12.32
CA THR A 84 -20.35 -6.37 -13.24
C THR A 84 -19.25 -5.54 -12.62
N ALA A 85 -18.00 -5.96 -12.82
CA ALA A 85 -16.83 -5.17 -12.41
C ALA A 85 -16.92 -3.75 -13.02
N PRO A 86 -16.86 -2.69 -12.19
CA PRO A 86 -16.86 -1.31 -12.69
C PRO A 86 -15.49 -0.93 -13.26
N ALA A 87 -15.44 0.15 -14.03
CA ALA A 87 -14.17 0.71 -14.50
C ALA A 87 -13.24 1.08 -13.32
N PRO A 88 -11.92 1.07 -13.52
CA PRO A 88 -10.96 1.29 -12.45
C PRO A 88 -10.97 2.75 -12.05
N MET A 89 -10.95 3.01 -10.75
CA MET A 89 -11.14 4.35 -10.21
C MET A 89 -9.84 4.92 -9.65
N VAL A 90 -9.00 4.10 -9.04
CA VAL A 90 -7.63 4.45 -8.65
C VAL A 90 -6.74 4.43 -9.89
N SER A 91 -6.02 5.53 -10.10
CA SER A 91 -5.12 5.68 -11.24
C SER A 91 -3.82 4.90 -11.05
N SER A 92 -3.67 3.79 -11.78
CA SER A 92 -2.39 3.07 -11.93
C SER A 92 -1.35 3.95 -12.63
N TRP A 93 -1.78 4.78 -13.59
CA TRP A 93 -0.88 5.65 -14.34
C TRP A 93 -0.27 6.76 -13.50
N HIS A 94 -1.07 7.42 -12.65
CA HIS A 94 -0.53 8.40 -11.70
C HIS A 94 0.40 7.74 -10.70
N LEU A 95 0.07 6.55 -10.19
CA LEU A 95 0.97 5.77 -9.34
C LEU A 95 2.31 5.47 -10.05
N SER A 96 2.25 5.05 -11.32
CA SER A 96 3.40 4.77 -12.16
C SER A 96 4.28 6.01 -12.36
N VAL A 97 3.74 7.10 -12.90
CA VAL A 97 4.52 8.32 -13.17
C VAL A 97 4.99 9.02 -11.89
N ALA A 98 4.24 8.92 -10.81
CA ALA A 98 4.57 9.48 -9.50
C ALA A 98 5.59 8.65 -8.74
N ASN A 99 6.00 7.50 -9.26
CA ASN A 99 7.16 6.72 -8.84
C ASN A 99 8.06 6.39 -10.04
N GLY A 100 7.97 7.16 -11.13
CA GLY A 100 8.73 6.93 -12.35
C GLY A 100 9.47 8.19 -12.79
N ASN A 101 10.07 8.13 -13.99
CA ASN A 101 10.54 9.32 -14.69
C ASN A 101 9.71 9.65 -15.92
N PRO A 102 8.64 10.42 -15.78
CA PRO A 102 7.78 10.69 -16.92
C PRO A 102 8.43 11.60 -17.99
N ASN A 103 9.47 12.36 -17.66
CA ASN A 103 9.97 13.45 -18.51
C ASN A 103 11.19 13.09 -19.37
N GLN A 104 11.74 11.87 -19.27
CA GLN A 104 12.85 11.42 -20.13
C GLN A 104 12.62 10.03 -20.75
N ILE A 105 11.35 9.67 -20.96
CA ILE A 105 11.01 8.41 -21.60
C ILE A 105 11.50 8.40 -23.05
N ILE A 106 12.42 7.49 -23.34
CA ILE A 106 12.77 7.05 -24.69
C ILE A 106 11.99 5.75 -24.92
N PRO A 107 10.94 5.73 -25.76
CA PRO A 107 10.00 4.59 -25.86
C PRO A 107 10.68 3.23 -26.09
N GLY A 108 11.65 3.14 -27.02
CA GLY A 108 12.43 1.92 -27.24
C GLY A 108 13.31 1.43 -26.07
N GLN A 109 13.48 2.22 -25.00
CA GLN A 109 14.18 1.83 -23.77
C GLN A 109 13.22 1.65 -22.58
N ALA A 110 12.14 2.44 -22.51
CA ALA A 110 11.20 2.44 -21.39
C ALA A 110 10.17 1.31 -21.41
N PHE A 111 10.03 0.60 -22.54
CA PHE A 111 9.03 -0.46 -22.71
C PHE A 111 9.62 -1.77 -23.29
N GLY A 112 10.93 -1.97 -23.10
CA GLY A 112 11.65 -3.21 -23.46
C GLY A 112 12.41 -3.77 -22.26
N SER A 113 13.18 -4.85 -22.43
CA SER A 113 13.87 -5.58 -21.34
C SER A 113 14.90 -4.80 -20.51
N ASN A 114 15.11 -3.51 -20.83
CA ASN A 114 15.97 -2.59 -20.08
C ASN A 114 15.15 -1.46 -19.44
N SER A 115 13.83 -1.64 -19.34
CA SER A 115 12.93 -0.67 -18.74
C SER A 115 13.24 -0.50 -17.26
N ASN A 116 13.02 0.71 -16.78
CA ASN A 116 13.20 1.11 -15.38
C ASN A 116 11.86 1.36 -14.67
N TRP A 117 10.76 0.84 -15.20
CA TRP A 117 9.40 1.06 -14.71
C TRP A 117 8.89 -0.07 -13.79
N GLY A 118 9.67 -1.16 -13.69
CA GLY A 118 9.45 -2.20 -12.69
C GLY A 118 9.45 -1.65 -11.27
N GLY A 119 8.64 -2.25 -10.41
CA GLY A 119 8.45 -1.83 -9.02
C GLY A 119 7.79 -2.93 -8.21
N PHE A 120 7.46 -2.60 -6.96
CA PHE A 120 6.92 -3.52 -5.94
C PHE A 120 6.00 -2.77 -4.98
N GLU A 121 5.34 -3.50 -4.10
CA GLU A 121 4.36 -3.03 -3.12
C GLU A 121 4.88 -1.93 -2.17
N TYR A 122 6.18 -1.92 -1.84
CA TYR A 122 6.77 -0.88 -0.98
C TYR A 122 6.82 0.50 -1.66
N MET A 123 6.92 0.54 -2.99
CA MET A 123 6.80 1.79 -3.75
C MET A 123 5.36 2.31 -3.69
N ALA A 124 4.37 1.41 -3.79
CA ALA A 124 2.97 1.76 -3.59
C ALA A 124 2.72 2.26 -2.15
N LEU A 125 3.38 1.68 -1.14
CA LEU A 125 3.35 2.18 0.23
C LEU A 125 3.87 3.63 0.34
N GLY A 126 5.00 3.94 -0.31
CA GLY A 126 5.53 5.31 -0.39
C GLY A 126 4.53 6.27 -1.03
N TYR A 127 3.88 5.85 -2.12
CA TYR A 127 2.86 6.63 -2.81
C TYR A 127 1.63 6.94 -1.94
N VAL A 128 1.05 5.92 -1.31
CA VAL A 128 -0.23 6.09 -0.57
C VAL A 128 -0.11 6.90 0.71
N THR A 129 1.11 7.09 1.22
CA THR A 129 1.35 7.75 2.52
C THR A 129 1.83 9.21 2.41
N ARG A 130 2.14 9.71 1.21
CA ARG A 130 2.74 11.06 1.02
C ARG A 130 1.74 12.21 0.81
N GLY A 131 0.46 11.90 0.58
CA GLY A 131 -0.57 12.91 0.27
C GLY A 131 -0.34 13.61 -1.07
N SER A 132 -0.97 14.77 -1.29
CA SER A 132 -0.94 15.47 -2.59
C SER A 132 0.38 16.19 -2.87
N GLY A 133 0.76 16.26 -4.15
CA GLY A 133 1.85 17.11 -4.66
C GLY A 133 3.06 16.33 -5.21
N LEU A 134 3.95 17.06 -5.89
CA LEU A 134 5.20 16.51 -6.38
C LEU A 134 6.30 16.52 -5.33
N TRP A 135 7.01 15.40 -5.25
CA TRP A 135 8.22 15.28 -4.46
C TRP A 135 9.36 14.92 -5.39
N THR A 136 10.13 15.91 -5.79
CA THR A 136 11.34 15.68 -6.58
C THR A 136 12.44 15.08 -5.71
N ILE A 137 13.15 14.09 -6.27
CA ILE A 137 14.42 13.62 -5.73
C ILE A 137 15.46 14.76 -5.83
N PRO A 138 16.08 15.21 -4.73
CA PRO A 138 17.18 16.18 -4.79
C PRO A 138 18.44 15.58 -5.44
N GLY A 139 19.10 16.34 -6.32
CA GLY A 139 20.39 15.98 -6.93
C GLY A 139 20.35 15.71 -8.44
N ASN A 140 21.52 15.40 -9.02
CA ASN A 140 21.65 14.98 -10.41
C ASN A 140 21.58 13.44 -10.46
N TYR A 141 20.45 12.89 -10.89
CA TYR A 141 20.27 11.45 -11.09
C TYR A 141 20.20 11.12 -12.59
N ASN A 142 20.50 9.86 -12.95
CA ASN A 142 20.22 9.36 -14.28
C ASN A 142 18.72 9.06 -14.40
N PRO A 143 17.97 9.84 -15.18
CA PRO A 143 16.53 9.74 -15.18
C PRO A 143 16.02 8.54 -16.02
N ALA A 144 16.92 7.88 -16.76
CA ALA A 144 16.66 6.61 -17.45
C ALA A 144 16.82 5.38 -16.56
N THR A 145 17.38 5.51 -15.34
CA THR A 145 17.56 4.39 -14.40
C THR A 145 16.94 4.64 -13.03
N HIS A 146 16.42 5.85 -12.77
CA HIS A 146 15.89 6.20 -11.45
C HIS A 146 14.59 7.00 -11.54
N VAL A 147 13.70 6.66 -10.61
CA VAL A 147 12.46 7.34 -10.26
C VAL A 147 12.71 8.82 -9.98
N THR A 148 11.85 9.73 -10.46
CA THR A 148 12.13 11.20 -10.41
C THR A 148 11.16 11.99 -9.58
N THR A 149 10.02 11.40 -9.28
CA THR A 149 9.02 11.94 -8.38
C THR A 149 8.54 10.82 -7.47
N LEU A 150 8.24 11.13 -6.20
CA LEU A 150 7.71 10.15 -5.25
C LEU A 150 6.52 10.71 -4.49
N GLY A 151 5.32 10.39 -4.93
CA GLY A 151 4.10 10.71 -4.20
C GLY A 151 3.13 11.60 -4.96
N GLY A 152 2.07 11.98 -4.26
CA GLY A 152 0.85 12.54 -4.84
C GLY A 152 -0.41 11.83 -4.33
N GLY A 153 -0.23 10.60 -3.81
CA GLY A 153 -1.31 9.79 -3.26
C GLY A 153 -2.32 9.33 -4.32
N PRO A 154 -3.23 8.40 -3.99
CA PRO A 154 -4.23 7.88 -4.91
C PRO A 154 -5.12 8.99 -5.47
N VAL A 155 -5.09 9.18 -6.79
CA VAL A 155 -5.98 10.08 -7.52
C VAL A 155 -7.04 9.28 -8.28
N SER A 156 -8.15 9.95 -8.59
CA SER A 156 -9.29 9.35 -9.29
C SER A 156 -9.15 9.45 -10.81
N ASN A 157 -9.38 8.36 -11.53
CA ASN A 157 -9.51 8.34 -12.99
C ASN A 157 -10.68 9.23 -13.48
N ALA A 158 -11.74 9.36 -12.68
CA ALA A 158 -12.87 10.23 -13.03
C ALA A 158 -12.56 11.73 -12.83
N ALA A 159 -11.53 12.07 -12.06
CA ALA A 159 -11.18 13.47 -11.80
C ALA A 159 -10.46 14.11 -13.00
N ASN A 160 -9.69 13.34 -13.75
CA ASN A 160 -8.99 13.82 -14.94
C ASN A 160 -8.74 12.68 -15.93
N PRO A 161 -9.11 12.83 -17.23
CA PRO A 161 -8.81 11.82 -18.24
C PRO A 161 -7.33 11.46 -18.37
N ALA A 162 -6.41 12.38 -18.06
CA ALA A 162 -4.97 12.14 -18.07
C ALA A 162 -4.50 11.21 -16.93
N ASN A 163 -5.39 10.87 -15.98
CA ASN A 163 -5.11 9.87 -14.95
C ASN A 163 -5.34 8.44 -15.47
N VAL A 164 -6.11 8.26 -16.54
CA VAL A 164 -6.35 6.94 -17.12
C VAL A 164 -5.07 6.47 -17.80
N PHE A 165 -4.74 5.18 -17.65
CA PHE A 165 -3.58 4.60 -18.32
C PHE A 165 -3.68 4.78 -19.85
N PRO A 166 -2.66 5.37 -20.50
CA PRO A 166 -2.76 5.71 -21.92
C PRO A 166 -2.82 4.47 -22.81
N SER A 167 -3.87 4.37 -23.63
CA SER A 167 -4.01 3.25 -24.58
C SER A 167 -2.90 3.19 -25.64
N VAL A 168 -2.22 4.31 -25.93
CA VAL A 168 -1.05 4.29 -26.82
C VAL A 168 0.13 3.51 -26.23
N ILE A 169 0.20 3.40 -24.90
CA ILE A 169 1.20 2.56 -24.21
C ILE A 169 0.72 1.10 -24.23
N SER A 170 -0.54 0.84 -23.89
CA SER A 170 -1.07 -0.53 -23.89
C SER A 170 -1.03 -1.18 -25.29
N ASN A 171 -1.23 -0.39 -26.34
CA ASN A 171 -1.24 -0.84 -27.72
C ASN A 171 0.13 -0.77 -28.42
N TYR A 172 1.20 -0.45 -27.68
CA TYR A 172 2.53 -0.36 -28.27
C TYR A 172 3.01 -1.75 -28.71
N ASP A 173 3.40 -1.88 -29.99
CA ASP A 173 3.77 -3.15 -30.62
C ASP A 173 5.29 -3.26 -30.89
N GLY A 174 6.07 -2.33 -30.35
CA GLY A 174 7.52 -2.24 -30.60
C GLY A 174 7.91 -1.34 -31.77
N ASN A 175 6.95 -0.76 -32.51
CA ASN A 175 7.23 0.23 -33.56
C ASN A 175 7.16 1.67 -33.00
N ASP A 176 8.32 2.25 -32.70
CA ASP A 176 8.45 3.63 -32.21
C ASP A 176 7.74 4.68 -33.10
N ASN A 177 7.55 4.40 -34.40
CA ASN A 177 6.87 5.34 -35.31
C ASN A 177 5.36 5.45 -35.06
N ASP A 178 4.76 4.43 -34.43
CA ASP A 178 3.33 4.39 -34.11
C ASP A 178 3.06 4.99 -32.72
N PHE A 179 4.11 5.33 -31.98
CA PHE A 179 4.05 5.89 -30.64
C PHE A 179 3.89 7.42 -30.67
N VAL A 180 2.63 7.90 -30.64
CA VAL A 180 2.28 9.33 -30.68
C VAL A 180 1.29 9.70 -29.56
N PRO A 181 1.55 10.72 -28.73
CA PRO A 181 2.68 11.66 -28.78
C PRO A 181 3.97 11.11 -28.17
N ASN A 182 5.09 11.43 -28.82
CA ASN A 182 6.44 11.29 -28.29
C ASN A 182 7.07 12.69 -28.23
N PRO A 183 7.48 13.22 -27.05
CA PRO A 183 7.51 12.56 -25.74
C PRO A 183 6.13 12.37 -25.11
N LEU A 184 6.04 11.49 -24.11
CA LEU A 184 4.82 11.19 -23.35
C LEU A 184 4.31 12.34 -22.46
N THR A 185 5.03 13.46 -22.42
CA THR A 185 4.67 14.65 -21.62
C THR A 185 3.19 15.07 -21.74
N PRO A 186 2.54 15.05 -22.93
CA PRO A 186 1.12 15.39 -23.05
C PRO A 186 0.17 14.38 -22.40
N LEU A 187 0.63 13.16 -22.09
CA LEU A 187 -0.16 12.10 -21.45
C LEU A 187 0.06 12.03 -19.95
N LEU A 188 0.88 12.93 -19.39
CA LEU A 188 1.15 12.92 -17.96
C LEU A 188 -0.04 13.48 -17.17
N PRO A 189 -0.41 12.81 -16.07
CA PRO A 189 -1.31 13.38 -15.07
C PRO A 189 -0.81 14.75 -14.61
N PRO A 190 -1.71 15.70 -14.30
CA PRO A 190 -1.30 16.93 -13.65
C PRO A 190 -0.56 16.66 -12.33
N THR A 191 0.43 17.50 -12.07
CA THR A 191 1.42 17.31 -11.01
C THR A 191 0.91 17.60 -9.60
N ASN A 192 -0.07 18.49 -9.47
CA ASN A 192 -0.64 18.92 -8.18
C ASN A 192 -2.11 18.51 -8.08
N GLN A 193 -2.37 17.20 -8.21
CA GLN A 193 -3.72 16.69 -8.05
C GLN A 193 -4.05 16.43 -6.59
N PRO A 194 -5.29 16.74 -6.16
CA PRO A 194 -5.75 16.33 -4.85
C PRO A 194 -5.85 14.81 -4.80
N THR A 195 -5.34 14.24 -3.71
CA THR A 195 -5.56 12.85 -3.37
C THR A 195 -7.06 12.63 -3.16
N ALA A 196 -7.62 11.59 -3.79
CA ALA A 196 -9.03 11.22 -3.70
C ALA A 196 -9.30 10.30 -2.49
N TRP A 197 -8.34 9.42 -2.18
CA TRP A 197 -8.46 8.43 -1.11
C TRP A 197 -7.17 8.27 -0.32
N ARG A 198 -7.30 7.79 0.90
CA ARG A 198 -6.17 7.58 1.81
C ARG A 198 -6.06 6.12 2.20
N ALA A 199 -4.84 5.60 2.27
CA ALA A 199 -4.60 4.37 3.00
C ALA A 199 -4.72 4.64 4.50
N THR A 200 -5.60 3.91 5.20
CA THR A 200 -5.63 3.86 6.67
C THR A 200 -4.77 2.71 7.20
N LYS A 201 -4.52 1.70 6.37
CA LYS A 201 -3.62 0.59 6.67
C LYS A 201 -3.04 0.00 5.39
N VAL A 202 -1.78 -0.42 5.45
CA VAL A 202 -1.14 -1.27 4.44
C VAL A 202 -0.47 -2.41 5.20
N SER A 203 -0.95 -3.64 4.99
CA SER A 203 -0.39 -4.82 5.64
C SER A 203 0.51 -5.55 4.66
N ILE A 204 1.78 -5.76 5.02
CA ILE A 204 2.73 -6.57 4.25
C ILE A 204 2.73 -7.98 4.83
N LEU A 205 2.49 -8.95 3.94
CA LEU A 205 2.25 -10.35 4.27
C LEU A 205 3.29 -11.29 3.64
N ASP A 206 4.39 -10.76 3.12
CA ASP A 206 5.51 -11.54 2.59
C ASP A 206 6.02 -12.60 3.58
N GLN A 207 6.10 -13.82 3.10
CA GLN A 207 6.53 -14.98 3.88
C GLN A 207 8.06 -14.96 4.08
N GLY A 208 8.51 -15.32 5.28
CA GLY A 208 9.94 -15.48 5.59
C GLY A 208 10.56 -14.34 6.37
N PHE A 209 9.84 -13.24 6.59
CA PHE A 209 10.28 -12.21 7.52
C PHE A 209 10.11 -12.67 8.97
N SER A 210 11.01 -12.24 9.86
CA SER A 210 11.22 -12.77 11.22
C SER A 210 10.02 -12.66 12.17
N THR A 211 8.93 -12.01 11.73
CA THR A 211 7.70 -11.80 12.50
C THR A 211 6.43 -12.00 11.67
N ASN A 212 6.57 -12.59 10.50
CA ASN A 212 5.47 -13.08 9.68
C ASN A 212 5.48 -14.63 9.65
N VAL A 213 4.65 -15.24 8.81
CA VAL A 213 4.70 -16.68 8.55
C VAL A 213 6.11 -17.05 8.06
N ALA A 214 6.75 -17.99 8.74
CA ALA A 214 8.09 -18.44 8.38
C ALA A 214 8.06 -19.22 7.05
N LEU A 215 9.14 -19.11 6.28
CA LEU A 215 9.37 -20.03 5.15
C LEU A 215 9.58 -21.45 5.69
N PRO A 216 9.15 -22.50 4.95
CA PRO A 216 9.50 -23.86 5.29
C PRO A 216 11.02 -24.07 5.13
N THR A 217 11.52 -25.22 5.61
CA THR A 217 12.92 -25.58 5.39
C THR A 217 13.23 -25.60 3.88
N PRO A 218 14.31 -24.94 3.42
CA PRO A 218 14.72 -25.01 2.03
C PRO A 218 14.90 -26.46 1.56
N THR A 219 14.35 -26.79 0.40
CA THR A 219 14.48 -28.13 -0.22
C THR A 219 15.73 -28.24 -1.10
N GLY A 220 16.34 -27.12 -1.45
CA GLY A 220 17.52 -27.07 -2.30
C GLY A 220 17.85 -25.66 -2.79
N THR A 221 18.52 -25.61 -3.93
CA THR A 221 18.88 -24.38 -4.64
C THR A 221 18.69 -24.54 -6.15
N GLU A 222 18.22 -23.49 -6.81
CA GLU A 222 18.12 -23.41 -8.28
C GLU A 222 18.98 -22.24 -8.79
N SER A 223 19.68 -22.43 -9.91
CA SER A 223 20.41 -21.35 -10.61
C SER A 223 19.55 -20.80 -11.73
N ILE A 224 19.18 -19.52 -11.63
CA ILE A 224 18.31 -18.82 -12.59
C ILE A 224 19.00 -17.52 -12.99
N GLY A 225 19.27 -17.34 -14.27
CA GLY A 225 19.94 -16.13 -14.78
C GLY A 225 21.35 -15.89 -14.21
N GLY A 226 22.03 -16.93 -13.71
CA GLY A 226 23.34 -16.81 -13.06
C GLY A 226 23.28 -16.54 -11.54
N SER A 227 22.10 -16.29 -10.98
CA SER A 227 21.87 -16.13 -9.55
C SER A 227 21.40 -17.45 -8.92
N SER A 228 21.84 -17.72 -7.70
CA SER A 228 21.44 -18.90 -6.93
C SER A 228 20.32 -18.55 -5.96
N TYR A 229 19.18 -19.23 -6.09
CA TYR A 229 18.01 -19.05 -5.23
C TYR A 229 17.76 -20.29 -4.39
N HIS A 230 17.29 -20.12 -3.16
CA HIS A 230 16.74 -21.24 -2.39
C HIS A 230 15.41 -21.70 -2.96
N THR A 231 15.18 -23.02 -2.96
CA THR A 231 13.91 -23.61 -3.36
C THR A 231 13.14 -24.10 -2.14
N TYR A 232 11.81 -24.09 -2.26
CA TYR A 232 10.89 -24.46 -1.19
C TYR A 232 9.78 -25.37 -1.71
N SER A 233 9.18 -26.15 -0.82
CA SER A 233 8.01 -26.98 -1.13
C SER A 233 6.87 -26.65 -0.17
N TYR A 234 5.71 -26.37 -0.75
CA TYR A 234 4.49 -25.99 -0.04
C TYR A 234 3.44 -27.05 -0.26
N THR A 235 3.10 -27.83 0.77
CA THR A 235 2.23 -29.02 0.60
C THR A 235 1.00 -28.99 1.49
N LEU A 236 0.84 -27.95 2.30
CA LEU A 236 -0.26 -27.83 3.25
C LEU A 236 -1.57 -27.38 2.60
N GLY A 237 -1.54 -26.94 1.34
CA GLY A 237 -2.71 -26.50 0.59
C GLY A 237 -3.52 -25.45 1.35
N ALA A 238 -4.83 -25.66 1.47
CA ALA A 238 -5.69 -24.74 2.21
C ALA A 238 -5.31 -24.56 3.68
N ALA A 239 -4.64 -25.53 4.31
CA ALA A 239 -4.23 -25.46 5.72
C ALA A 239 -2.90 -24.71 5.93
N ASP A 240 -2.24 -24.25 4.86
CA ASP A 240 -1.00 -23.48 4.96
C ASP A 240 -1.27 -22.15 5.72
N PRO A 241 -0.50 -21.81 6.78
CA PRO A 241 -0.70 -20.58 7.53
C PRO A 241 -0.62 -19.31 6.68
N GLN A 242 0.23 -19.31 5.64
CA GLN A 242 0.31 -18.17 4.72
C GLN A 242 -0.95 -18.07 3.85
N VAL A 243 -1.50 -19.21 3.40
CA VAL A 243 -2.76 -19.23 2.66
C VAL A 243 -3.90 -18.71 3.54
N GLN A 244 -3.92 -19.07 4.83
CA GLN A 244 -4.92 -18.53 5.76
C GLN A 244 -4.77 -17.01 5.94
N ALA A 245 -3.55 -16.51 6.16
CA ALA A 245 -3.29 -15.07 6.31
C ALA A 245 -3.71 -14.26 5.07
N VAL A 246 -3.44 -14.77 3.87
CA VAL A 246 -3.84 -14.15 2.60
C VAL A 246 -5.38 -14.13 2.46
N LYS A 247 -6.07 -15.23 2.78
CA LYS A 247 -7.54 -15.29 2.75
C LYS A 247 -8.17 -14.31 3.74
N GLU A 248 -7.64 -14.23 4.96
CA GLU A 248 -8.10 -13.27 5.97
C GLU A 248 -7.94 -11.83 5.49
N ALA A 249 -6.80 -11.51 4.86
CA ALA A 249 -6.59 -10.20 4.27
C ALA A 249 -7.59 -9.90 3.13
N ILE A 250 -7.89 -10.91 2.29
CA ILE A 250 -8.89 -10.76 1.23
C ILE A 250 -10.30 -10.49 1.78
N LEU A 251 -10.68 -11.21 2.83
CA LEU A 251 -11.98 -11.02 3.49
C LEU A 251 -12.08 -9.70 4.24
N ALA A 252 -10.97 -9.16 4.72
CA ALA A 252 -10.96 -7.91 5.47
C ALA A 252 -10.91 -6.68 4.56
N ASN A 253 -10.13 -6.74 3.47
CA ASN A 253 -9.71 -5.55 2.73
C ASN A 253 -9.91 -5.63 1.20
N GLY A 254 -10.44 -6.74 0.67
CA GLY A 254 -10.52 -6.96 -0.77
C GLY A 254 -9.24 -7.53 -1.36
N ALA A 255 -9.01 -7.36 -2.65
CA ALA A 255 -7.88 -7.96 -3.36
C ALA A 255 -6.53 -7.63 -2.73
N VAL A 256 -5.59 -8.57 -2.83
CA VAL A 256 -4.21 -8.41 -2.32
C VAL A 256 -3.22 -8.57 -3.46
N THR A 257 -2.13 -7.81 -3.43
CA THR A 257 -1.07 -7.96 -4.42
C THR A 257 -0.30 -9.26 -4.20
N THR A 258 0.43 -9.71 -5.22
CA THR A 258 1.41 -10.79 -5.14
C THR A 258 2.33 -10.76 -6.35
N SER A 259 3.59 -11.08 -6.14
CA SER A 259 4.53 -11.35 -7.22
C SER A 259 4.29 -12.73 -7.85
N MET A 260 4.80 -12.94 -9.06
CA MET A 260 4.81 -14.21 -9.77
C MET A 260 5.98 -14.34 -10.76
N ASN A 261 6.14 -15.52 -11.34
CA ASN A 261 6.97 -15.74 -12.53
C ASN A 261 6.11 -15.72 -13.80
N ALA A 262 6.14 -14.65 -14.58
CA ALA A 262 5.31 -14.46 -15.78
C ALA A 262 5.83 -15.22 -17.02
N GLN A 263 6.19 -16.48 -16.87
CA GLN A 263 6.55 -17.29 -18.02
C GLN A 263 5.29 -17.65 -18.84
N TYR A 264 5.16 -17.11 -20.05
CA TYR A 264 3.98 -17.34 -20.91
C TYR A 264 3.63 -18.83 -21.11
N SER A 265 4.63 -19.72 -21.21
CA SER A 265 4.39 -21.15 -21.36
C SER A 265 3.85 -21.85 -20.10
N ALA A 266 3.75 -21.13 -18.97
CA ALA A 266 3.19 -21.63 -17.72
C ALA A 266 1.66 -21.54 -17.67
N PHE A 267 1.03 -20.83 -18.61
CA PHE A 267 -0.42 -20.68 -18.70
C PHE A 267 -1.03 -21.76 -19.62
N VAL A 268 -2.07 -22.42 -19.14
CA VAL A 268 -2.76 -23.50 -19.84
C VAL A 268 -4.26 -23.23 -19.85
N SER A 269 -4.86 -23.21 -21.04
CA SER A 269 -6.31 -23.06 -21.19
C SER A 269 -7.02 -24.38 -20.90
N VAL A 270 -8.11 -24.29 -20.12
CA VAL A 270 -8.97 -25.42 -19.74
C VAL A 270 -10.38 -25.12 -20.23
N GLN A 271 -10.92 -26.00 -21.07
CA GLN A 271 -12.27 -25.82 -21.61
C GLN A 271 -13.32 -25.94 -20.50
N ASN A 272 -14.16 -24.91 -20.37
CA ASN A 272 -15.30 -24.91 -19.46
C ASN A 272 -16.48 -25.70 -20.05
N PRO A 273 -17.44 -26.14 -19.22
CA PRO A 273 -18.65 -26.80 -19.70
C PRO A 273 -19.36 -26.00 -20.80
N THR A 274 -19.90 -26.71 -21.79
CA THR A 274 -20.64 -26.10 -22.91
C THR A 274 -21.78 -25.24 -22.38
N GLY A 275 -21.83 -23.96 -22.80
CA GLY A 275 -22.82 -22.98 -22.35
C GLY A 275 -22.34 -22.07 -21.22
N SER A 276 -21.11 -22.24 -20.72
CA SER A 276 -20.47 -21.25 -19.84
C SER A 276 -20.33 -19.89 -20.53
N LEU A 277 -20.50 -18.80 -19.78
CA LEU A 277 -20.32 -17.43 -20.30
C LEU A 277 -18.89 -17.19 -20.79
N VAL A 278 -17.90 -17.77 -20.08
CA VAL A 278 -16.50 -17.79 -20.49
C VAL A 278 -16.17 -19.24 -20.92
N PRO A 279 -15.82 -19.48 -22.18
CA PRO A 279 -15.65 -20.84 -22.70
C PRO A 279 -14.39 -21.55 -22.18
N TYR A 280 -13.43 -20.81 -21.63
CA TYR A 280 -12.19 -21.35 -21.08
C TYR A 280 -11.82 -20.69 -19.76
N SER A 281 -11.28 -21.48 -18.84
CA SER A 281 -10.55 -21.01 -17.67
C SER A 281 -9.05 -21.12 -17.94
N VAL A 282 -8.24 -20.28 -17.32
CA VAL A 282 -6.77 -20.36 -17.44
C VAL A 282 -6.20 -20.90 -16.14
N ASN A 283 -5.36 -21.93 -16.22
CA ASN A 283 -4.54 -22.41 -15.11
C ASN A 283 -3.11 -21.94 -15.32
N TYR A 284 -2.45 -21.52 -14.23
CA TYR A 284 -1.04 -21.18 -14.20
C TYR A 284 -0.29 -22.22 -13.36
N VAL A 285 0.82 -22.73 -13.92
CA VAL A 285 1.69 -23.70 -13.26
C VAL A 285 3.12 -23.21 -13.35
N ASN A 286 3.60 -22.64 -12.25
CA ASN A 286 4.96 -22.11 -12.15
C ASN A 286 6.00 -23.22 -12.39
N PRO A 287 6.85 -23.10 -13.42
CA PRO A 287 7.90 -24.07 -13.70
C PRO A 287 9.09 -23.92 -12.74
N LYS A 288 9.08 -22.90 -11.87
CA LYS A 288 10.11 -22.58 -10.89
C LYS A 288 9.62 -22.85 -9.47
N THR A 289 10.57 -23.18 -8.58
CA THR A 289 10.28 -23.46 -7.16
C THR A 289 11.02 -22.51 -6.22
N ALA A 290 11.53 -21.41 -6.76
CA ALA A 290 12.29 -20.39 -6.05
C ALA A 290 11.39 -19.21 -5.67
N THR A 291 11.06 -19.09 -4.38
CA THR A 291 10.20 -18.01 -3.84
C THR A 291 10.75 -16.61 -4.08
N GLY A 292 12.07 -16.47 -4.11
CA GLY A 292 12.73 -15.18 -4.37
C GLY A 292 12.87 -14.81 -5.85
N TYR A 293 12.36 -15.62 -6.78
CA TYR A 293 12.45 -15.36 -8.22
C TYR A 293 11.09 -14.94 -8.78
N SER A 294 10.94 -13.65 -9.06
CA SER A 294 9.74 -13.06 -9.66
C SER A 294 10.10 -11.96 -10.66
N ASP A 295 9.22 -11.73 -11.63
CA ASP A 295 9.38 -10.75 -12.70
C ASP A 295 8.06 -10.05 -13.08
N HIS A 296 6.97 -10.31 -12.33
CA HIS A 296 5.65 -9.73 -12.57
C HIS A 296 4.83 -9.67 -11.27
N GLU A 297 3.88 -8.74 -11.20
CA GLU A 297 2.99 -8.55 -10.05
C GLU A 297 1.52 -8.55 -10.49
N VAL A 298 0.67 -9.22 -9.72
CA VAL A 298 -0.75 -9.47 -9.98
C VAL A 298 -1.56 -9.33 -8.69
N ALA A 299 -2.89 -9.40 -8.75
CA ALA A 299 -3.72 -9.40 -7.54
C ALA A 299 -4.48 -10.72 -7.34
N ILE A 300 -4.42 -11.27 -6.14
CA ILE A 300 -5.28 -12.37 -5.71
C ILE A 300 -6.64 -11.78 -5.37
N ILE A 301 -7.66 -12.23 -6.10
CA ILE A 301 -9.03 -11.72 -6.01
C ILE A 301 -10.02 -12.77 -5.47
N GLY A 302 -9.52 -13.92 -5.03
CA GLY A 302 -10.35 -15.01 -4.56
C GLY A 302 -9.59 -16.31 -4.43
N TRP A 303 -10.32 -17.37 -4.10
CA TRP A 303 -9.77 -18.71 -3.96
C TRP A 303 -10.85 -19.79 -4.06
N ASN A 304 -10.42 -21.04 -4.22
CA ASN A 304 -11.25 -22.21 -4.08
C ASN A 304 -10.41 -23.41 -3.62
N ASP A 305 -10.67 -23.89 -2.41
CA ASP A 305 -9.97 -24.98 -1.73
C ASP A 305 -10.15 -26.34 -2.41
N ASN A 306 -11.15 -26.47 -3.27
CA ASN A 306 -11.44 -27.69 -4.01
C ASN A 306 -11.09 -27.59 -5.50
N TYR A 307 -10.53 -26.45 -5.95
CA TYR A 307 -10.12 -26.30 -7.34
C TYR A 307 -8.89 -27.18 -7.61
N THR A 308 -8.93 -27.97 -8.67
CA THR A 308 -7.85 -28.91 -9.02
C THR A 308 -7.09 -28.43 -10.25
N ILE A 309 -5.78 -28.34 -10.16
CA ILE A 309 -4.89 -28.04 -11.29
C ILE A 309 -4.07 -29.28 -11.59
N THR A 310 -4.16 -29.80 -12.82
CA THR A 310 -3.39 -30.97 -13.27
C THR A 310 -2.41 -30.55 -14.37
N SER A 311 -1.12 -30.81 -14.15
CA SER A 311 -0.07 -30.56 -15.14
C SER A 311 1.07 -31.57 -15.00
N GLY A 312 1.58 -32.06 -16.12
CA GLY A 312 2.72 -33.00 -16.14
C GLY A 312 2.48 -34.31 -15.37
N GLY A 313 1.23 -34.73 -15.16
CA GLY A 313 0.87 -35.90 -14.36
C GLY A 313 0.73 -35.65 -12.86
N ASN A 314 1.02 -34.44 -12.38
CA ASN A 314 0.78 -34.01 -11.01
C ASN A 314 -0.56 -33.29 -10.90
N THR A 315 -1.29 -33.51 -9.81
CA THR A 315 -2.53 -32.79 -9.51
C THR A 315 -2.43 -32.14 -8.15
N THR A 316 -2.73 -30.86 -8.09
CA THR A 316 -2.75 -30.04 -6.88
C THR A 316 -4.19 -29.62 -6.59
N THR A 317 -4.52 -29.44 -5.31
CA THR A 317 -5.87 -29.08 -4.86
C THR A 317 -5.81 -27.83 -4.01
N GLY A 318 -6.69 -26.89 -4.32
CA GLY A 318 -6.70 -25.56 -3.73
C GLY A 318 -5.94 -24.57 -4.60
N ALA A 319 -6.63 -23.51 -5.02
CA ALA A 319 -6.05 -22.51 -5.89
C ALA A 319 -6.54 -21.09 -5.56
N TRP A 320 -5.66 -20.13 -5.81
CA TRP A 320 -5.94 -18.71 -5.90
C TRP A 320 -6.62 -18.39 -7.23
N LEU A 321 -7.62 -17.52 -7.18
CA LEU A 321 -8.11 -16.81 -8.35
C LEU A 321 -7.36 -15.48 -8.45
N VAL A 322 -6.74 -15.22 -9.59
CA VAL A 322 -5.81 -14.12 -9.78
C VAL A 322 -6.24 -13.27 -10.98
N GLN A 323 -6.26 -11.95 -10.80
CA GLN A 323 -6.50 -10.97 -11.86
C GLN A 323 -5.17 -10.42 -12.37
N ASN A 324 -4.97 -10.49 -13.68
CA ASN A 324 -3.77 -10.00 -14.35
C ASN A 324 -4.03 -8.61 -14.97
N SER A 325 -2.99 -8.02 -15.56
CA SER A 325 -3.00 -6.70 -16.22
C SER A 325 -2.57 -6.79 -17.68
N TRP A 326 -2.89 -7.89 -18.37
CA TRP A 326 -2.63 -8.10 -19.81
C TRP A 326 -3.92 -8.09 -20.64
N GLY A 327 -4.95 -7.39 -20.15
CA GLY A 327 -6.25 -7.35 -20.77
C GLY A 327 -7.00 -8.69 -20.76
N THR A 328 -8.13 -8.70 -21.47
CA THR A 328 -9.03 -9.85 -21.61
C THR A 328 -8.89 -10.56 -22.95
N ASN A 329 -7.81 -10.30 -23.68
CA ASN A 329 -7.57 -10.83 -25.02
C ASN A 329 -6.20 -11.49 -25.05
N TYR A 330 -6.14 -12.74 -25.54
CA TYR A 330 -4.94 -13.45 -25.99
C TYR A 330 -3.62 -13.05 -25.31
N TRP A 331 -3.26 -13.69 -24.20
CA TRP A 331 -1.92 -13.53 -23.63
C TRP A 331 -0.91 -14.20 -24.58
N ASN A 332 -0.03 -13.38 -25.18
CA ASN A 332 0.91 -13.69 -26.26
C ASN A 332 1.48 -15.14 -26.27
N GLY A 333 1.35 -15.84 -27.40
CA GLY A 333 2.39 -16.73 -27.90
C GLY A 333 1.99 -18.13 -28.38
N THR A 334 0.89 -18.70 -27.91
CA THR A 334 0.41 -20.02 -28.39
C THR A 334 -1.10 -20.08 -28.30
N ASN A 335 -1.82 -20.17 -29.43
CA ASN A 335 -3.23 -20.59 -29.52
C ASN A 335 -4.09 -20.29 -28.27
N ALA A 336 -4.06 -19.07 -27.74
CA ALA A 336 -4.71 -18.79 -26.48
C ALA A 336 -6.21 -18.71 -26.74
N ASP A 337 -6.98 -19.57 -26.11
CA ASP A 337 -8.42 -19.45 -26.13
C ASP A 337 -8.86 -18.15 -25.41
N PRO A 338 -10.01 -17.54 -25.75
CA PRO A 338 -10.48 -16.33 -25.07
C PRO A 338 -10.54 -16.54 -23.55
N ASN A 339 -9.87 -15.66 -22.80
CA ASN A 339 -9.88 -15.63 -21.34
C ASN A 339 -10.62 -14.38 -20.82
N ASP A 340 -10.96 -14.38 -19.55
CA ASP A 340 -11.62 -13.24 -18.89
C ASP A 340 -10.61 -12.37 -18.14
N GLY A 341 -9.33 -12.40 -18.53
CA GLY A 341 -8.19 -11.74 -17.90
C GLY A 341 -7.82 -12.26 -16.50
N THR A 342 -8.40 -13.37 -16.06
CA THR A 342 -8.07 -14.04 -14.80
C THR A 342 -7.47 -15.43 -15.03
N PHE A 343 -6.79 -15.95 -14.01
CA PHE A 343 -6.26 -17.31 -14.00
C PHE A 343 -6.29 -17.92 -12.60
N TRP A 344 -6.19 -19.25 -12.54
CA TRP A 344 -6.07 -20.03 -11.32
C TRP A 344 -4.63 -20.46 -11.09
N ALA A 345 -4.08 -20.18 -9.92
CA ALA A 345 -2.75 -20.62 -9.49
C ALA A 345 -2.87 -21.47 -8.23
N ALA A 346 -2.19 -22.60 -8.19
CA ALA A 346 -2.29 -23.51 -7.05
C ALA A 346 -1.67 -22.89 -5.78
N TYR A 347 -2.17 -23.28 -4.59
CA TYR A 347 -1.62 -22.79 -3.31
C TYR A 347 -0.16 -23.20 -3.05
N ASP A 348 0.33 -24.19 -3.77
CA ASP A 348 1.69 -24.68 -3.69
C ASP A 348 2.68 -23.93 -4.60
N ASP A 349 2.20 -22.91 -5.33
CA ASP A 349 3.06 -21.99 -6.05
C ASP A 349 4.12 -21.40 -5.13
N ALA A 350 5.37 -21.39 -5.62
CA ALA A 350 6.48 -20.95 -4.80
C ALA A 350 6.52 -19.43 -4.57
N VAL A 351 5.79 -18.63 -5.37
CA VAL A 351 5.85 -17.17 -5.36
C VAL A 351 4.48 -16.56 -5.06
N ILE A 352 3.42 -17.02 -5.72
CA ILE A 352 2.06 -16.46 -5.58
C ILE A 352 1.54 -16.68 -4.16
N GLY A 353 1.15 -15.59 -3.50
CA GLY A 353 0.72 -15.56 -2.10
C GLY A 353 1.88 -15.66 -1.10
N ARG A 354 3.14 -15.59 -1.57
CA ARG A 354 4.35 -15.76 -0.76
C ARG A 354 5.24 -14.51 -0.74
N SER A 355 5.39 -13.85 -1.88
CA SER A 355 6.20 -12.63 -2.05
C SER A 355 5.41 -11.56 -2.80
N GLY A 356 5.68 -10.29 -2.53
CA GLY A 356 4.96 -9.16 -3.09
C GLY A 356 3.54 -9.03 -2.53
N VAL A 357 3.28 -9.57 -1.34
CA VAL A 357 1.94 -9.72 -0.79
C VAL A 357 1.59 -8.53 0.09
N ALA A 358 0.77 -7.63 -0.42
CA ALA A 358 0.24 -6.49 0.33
C ALA A 358 -1.29 -6.39 0.25
N SER A 359 -1.89 -5.97 1.36
CA SER A 359 -3.29 -5.58 1.42
C SER A 359 -3.42 -4.11 1.76
N PHE A 360 -4.40 -3.44 1.15
CA PHE A 360 -4.64 -2.01 1.32
C PHE A 360 -6.01 -1.79 1.95
N GLN A 361 -6.05 -1.05 3.06
CA GLN A 361 -7.29 -0.52 3.61
C GLN A 361 -7.39 0.95 3.22
N MET A 362 -8.33 1.26 2.33
CA MET A 362 -8.52 2.60 1.78
C MET A 362 -9.72 3.30 2.40
N ALA A 363 -9.71 4.63 2.48
CA ALA A 363 -10.83 5.41 2.98
C ALA A 363 -11.00 6.72 2.19
N SER A 364 -12.18 7.32 2.30
CA SER A 364 -12.43 8.67 1.80
C SER A 364 -11.51 9.70 2.48
N MET A 365 -11.13 10.74 1.72
CA MET A 365 -10.36 11.87 2.21
C MET A 365 -11.18 12.87 3.05
N ASP A 366 -12.50 12.71 3.18
CA ASP A 366 -13.41 13.72 3.78
C ASP A 366 -12.98 14.25 5.16
N LYS A 367 -12.36 13.39 5.98
CA LYS A 367 -11.92 13.75 7.33
C LYS A 367 -10.60 14.52 7.37
N TYR A 368 -9.79 14.45 6.32
CA TYR A 368 -8.38 14.86 6.38
C TYR A 368 -7.99 15.90 5.33
N THR A 369 -6.99 16.70 5.68
CA THR A 369 -6.38 17.64 4.76
C THR A 369 -5.53 16.92 3.71
N GLN A 370 -5.38 17.55 2.55
CA GLN A 370 -4.53 17.09 1.45
C GLN A 370 -3.04 17.10 1.82
N THR A 371 -2.61 18.08 2.61
CA THR A 371 -1.23 18.22 3.09
C THR A 371 -0.94 17.24 4.24
N VAL A 372 0.24 16.63 4.18
CA VAL A 372 0.77 15.70 5.17
C VAL A 372 2.04 16.29 5.78
N LEU A 373 2.11 16.38 7.11
CA LEU A 373 3.30 16.82 7.84
C LEU A 373 4.30 15.66 7.91
N GLN A 374 5.51 15.84 7.39
CA GLN A 374 6.52 14.78 7.34
C GLN A 374 7.90 15.38 7.09
N ASN A 375 8.95 14.64 7.47
CA ASN A 375 10.36 14.94 7.15
C ASN A 375 10.95 13.95 6.12
N GLU A 376 10.13 13.03 5.63
CA GLU A 376 10.57 11.82 4.91
C GLU A 376 11.46 12.14 3.70
N LEU A 377 12.49 11.32 3.53
CA LEU A 377 13.44 11.41 2.42
C LEU A 377 12.93 10.60 1.21
N GLY A 378 13.82 10.24 0.28
CA GLY A 378 13.52 9.66 -1.04
C GLY A 378 12.80 8.31 -1.00
N PRO A 379 12.93 7.48 -2.06
CA PRO A 379 12.02 6.36 -2.22
C PRO A 379 12.16 5.36 -1.08
N MET A 380 11.03 4.75 -0.74
CA MET A 380 11.02 3.50 0.02
C MET A 380 11.51 2.40 -0.93
N GLU A 381 12.82 2.31 -1.10
CA GLU A 381 13.48 1.40 -2.04
C GLU A 381 14.47 0.52 -1.30
N TYR A 382 14.31 -0.81 -1.43
CA TYR A 382 15.23 -1.88 -1.04
C TYR A 382 16.17 -1.57 0.14
N ALA A 383 15.66 -0.97 1.22
CA ALA A 383 16.44 -0.80 2.44
C ALA A 383 16.73 -2.14 3.14
N GLY A 384 16.17 -3.24 2.60
CA GLY A 384 16.41 -4.61 3.05
C GLY A 384 17.85 -5.08 2.97
N ASN A 385 18.70 -4.21 2.47
CA ASN A 385 20.11 -4.40 2.43
C ASN A 385 20.85 -3.34 3.25
N PHE A 386 20.41 -2.89 4.43
CA PHE A 386 21.21 -1.91 5.19
C PHE A 386 21.46 -2.28 6.65
N GLU A 387 22.74 -2.39 7.04
CA GLU A 387 23.18 -2.51 8.43
C GLU A 387 23.54 -1.14 9.01
N VAL A 388 23.06 -0.81 10.21
CA VAL A 388 23.53 0.40 10.93
C VAL A 388 24.99 0.18 11.36
N ILE A 389 25.94 0.91 10.79
CA ILE A 389 27.29 1.01 11.36
C ILE A 389 27.22 1.95 12.56
N GLY A 390 27.01 1.36 13.73
CA GLY A 390 26.97 2.06 15.02
C GLY A 390 27.25 1.19 16.24
N GLY A 391 27.43 -0.14 16.08
CA GLY A 391 27.86 -1.00 17.18
C GLY A 391 27.28 -2.42 17.24
N VAL A 392 26.39 -2.82 16.33
CA VAL A 392 25.80 -4.17 16.33
C VAL A 392 25.63 -4.67 14.88
N GLY A 393 26.21 -5.82 14.55
CA GLY A 393 26.06 -6.46 13.24
C GLY A 393 24.87 -7.42 13.20
N TYR A 394 24.12 -7.46 12.10
CA TYR A 394 22.91 -8.27 11.96
C TYR A 394 22.97 -9.23 10.77
N ASN A 395 22.43 -10.43 10.96
CA ASN A 395 22.10 -11.36 9.87
C ASN A 395 20.62 -11.13 9.50
N PHE A 396 20.31 -10.41 8.42
CA PHE A 396 18.91 -10.12 8.06
C PHE A 396 18.49 -10.59 6.65
N VAL A 397 17.26 -11.07 6.58
CA VAL A 397 16.41 -11.26 5.39
C VAL A 397 15.68 -9.94 5.20
N GLY A 398 15.72 -9.29 4.03
CA GLY A 398 15.18 -7.95 3.66
C GLY A 398 14.19 -7.18 4.57
N SER A 399 14.07 -5.87 4.38
CA SER A 399 13.06 -5.09 5.09
C SER A 399 11.69 -5.36 4.48
N PRO A 400 10.69 -5.79 5.28
CA PRO A 400 9.34 -6.00 4.82
C PRO A 400 8.58 -4.70 4.56
N THR A 401 9.23 -3.54 4.60
CA THR A 401 8.61 -2.24 4.28
C THR A 401 9.43 -1.44 3.28
N GLY A 402 10.53 -2.01 2.79
CA GLY A 402 11.52 -1.27 2.00
C GLY A 402 12.26 -0.18 2.79
N MET A 403 12.13 -0.11 4.12
CA MET A 403 12.77 0.88 5.02
C MET A 403 13.80 0.25 5.97
N ALA A 404 14.76 1.01 6.47
CA ALA A 404 15.78 0.47 7.36
C ALA A 404 15.21 0.24 8.78
N PRO A 405 15.56 -0.88 9.46
CA PRO A 405 15.34 -1.03 10.89
C PRO A 405 16.23 -0.08 11.70
N ILE A 406 15.80 0.18 12.93
CA ILE A 406 16.64 0.79 13.96
C ILE A 406 16.59 0.01 15.27
N GLU A 407 17.75 -0.15 15.92
CA GLU A 407 17.87 -0.80 17.23
C GLU A 407 17.40 0.09 18.38
N ALA A 408 16.19 0.62 18.30
CA ALA A 408 15.62 1.42 19.36
C ALA A 408 14.16 1.03 19.55
N SER A 409 13.75 0.93 20.81
CA SER A 409 12.34 0.82 21.20
C SER A 409 11.71 2.19 21.42
N SER A 410 12.49 3.26 21.39
CA SER A 410 12.02 4.64 21.51
C SER A 410 12.69 5.52 20.48
N VAL A 411 11.88 6.21 19.70
CA VAL A 411 12.31 7.08 18.61
C VAL A 411 11.53 8.39 18.67
N ARG A 412 12.02 9.42 18.00
CA ARG A 412 11.38 10.74 17.95
C ARG A 412 11.52 11.34 16.57
N SER A 413 10.47 11.99 16.09
CA SER A 413 10.52 12.84 14.89
C SER A 413 9.96 14.23 15.20
N ILE A 414 10.52 15.25 14.56
CA ILE A 414 10.17 16.65 14.79
C ILE A 414 9.27 17.15 13.66
N LEU A 415 8.01 17.43 13.95
CA LEU A 415 7.07 17.99 12.98
C LEU A 415 7.01 19.52 13.13
N THR A 416 7.18 20.24 12.02
CA THR A 416 7.06 21.72 11.99
C THR A 416 6.08 22.12 10.89
N PRO A 417 4.78 22.30 11.21
CA PRO A 417 3.81 22.76 10.23
C PRO A 417 4.13 24.19 9.78
N THR A 418 3.92 24.49 8.50
CA THR A 418 4.12 25.84 7.94
C THR A 418 2.95 26.77 8.24
N THR A 419 1.76 26.22 8.49
CA THR A 419 0.52 26.93 8.79
C THR A 419 -0.21 26.28 9.95
N ASN A 420 -1.13 27.01 10.59
CA ASN A 420 -1.94 26.46 11.67
C ASN A 420 -2.71 25.23 11.18
N THR A 421 -2.47 24.09 11.82
CA THR A 421 -3.00 22.80 11.42
C THR A 421 -3.65 22.11 12.60
N ARG A 422 -4.82 21.51 12.39
CA ARG A 422 -5.48 20.67 13.39
C ARG A 422 -5.06 19.21 13.16
N LEU A 423 -4.01 18.76 13.85
CA LEU A 423 -3.52 17.38 13.76
C LEU A 423 -4.57 16.43 14.38
N GLY A 424 -5.09 15.49 13.60
CA GLY A 424 -6.07 14.52 14.10
C GLY A 424 -5.60 13.06 14.03
N ALA A 425 -4.53 12.76 13.31
CA ALA A 425 -3.99 11.42 13.27
C ALA A 425 -2.48 11.40 12.98
N LEU A 426 -1.84 10.30 13.36
CA LEU A 426 -0.45 9.99 13.02
C LEU A 426 -0.43 8.81 12.05
N GLY A 427 0.30 8.94 10.95
CA GLY A 427 0.67 7.82 10.10
C GLY A 427 1.91 7.16 10.65
N LEU A 428 1.77 5.90 11.04
CA LEU A 428 2.79 5.10 11.70
C LEU A 428 3.09 3.87 10.86
N ALA A 429 4.26 3.28 11.07
CA ALA A 429 4.59 2.00 10.48
C ALA A 429 5.39 1.14 11.45
N THR A 430 5.28 -0.18 11.29
CA THR A 430 6.02 -1.19 12.05
C THR A 430 6.64 -2.21 11.10
N GLN A 431 7.88 -2.62 11.38
CA GLN A 431 8.53 -3.73 10.68
C GLN A 431 8.25 -5.10 11.31
N ILE A 432 7.51 -5.08 12.43
CA ILE A 432 7.17 -6.24 13.23
C ILE A 432 5.65 -6.24 13.42
N ALA A 433 5.03 -7.42 13.27
CA ALA A 433 3.61 -7.63 13.56
C ALA A 433 3.31 -7.60 15.06
N ASN A 434 2.05 -7.35 15.43
CA ASN A 434 1.57 -7.34 16.81
C ASN A 434 2.34 -6.38 17.74
N VAL A 435 2.57 -5.16 17.27
CA VAL A 435 3.30 -4.12 18.00
C VAL A 435 2.33 -3.06 18.50
N GLU A 436 2.52 -2.67 19.76
CA GLU A 436 1.91 -1.49 20.35
C GLU A 436 2.86 -0.29 20.24
N VAL A 437 2.34 0.85 19.78
CA VAL A 437 3.07 2.11 19.65
C VAL A 437 2.41 3.14 20.57
N ASN A 438 3.11 3.53 21.62
CA ASN A 438 2.73 4.68 22.44
C ASN A 438 3.34 5.96 21.83
N ALA A 439 2.48 6.85 21.35
CA ALA A 439 2.87 8.15 20.83
C ALA A 439 2.65 9.23 21.90
N SER A 440 3.66 10.06 22.13
CA SER A 440 3.59 11.24 23.00
C SER A 440 4.06 12.47 22.24
N ILE A 441 3.25 13.53 22.22
CA ILE A 441 3.51 14.76 21.47
C ILE A 441 3.83 15.90 22.44
N TYR A 442 4.97 16.55 22.23
CA TYR A 442 5.48 17.63 23.08
C TYR A 442 5.71 18.91 22.27
N GLU A 443 5.75 20.04 22.95
CA GLU A 443 6.43 21.23 22.44
C GLU A 443 7.92 20.92 22.23
N TRP A 444 8.53 21.47 21.18
CA TRP A 444 9.95 21.31 20.89
C TRP A 444 10.65 22.65 20.78
N ASN A 445 11.77 22.80 21.48
CA ASN A 445 12.67 23.93 21.29
C ASN A 445 13.82 23.52 20.36
N PRO A 446 13.81 23.95 19.07
CA PRO A 446 14.86 23.59 18.13
C PRO A 446 16.22 24.21 18.48
N GLY A 447 16.25 25.34 19.19
CA GLY A 447 17.49 26.02 19.57
C GLY A 447 18.27 25.30 20.66
N THR A 448 17.58 24.59 21.57
CA THR A 448 18.21 23.81 22.65
C THR A 448 18.10 22.30 22.45
N GLN A 449 17.33 21.85 21.45
CA GLN A 449 16.98 20.45 21.21
C GLN A 449 16.39 19.75 22.45
N THR A 450 15.46 20.44 23.13
CA THR A 450 14.82 19.93 24.36
C THR A 450 13.30 19.86 24.23
N LEU A 451 12.71 18.86 24.89
CA LEU A 451 11.26 18.76 25.07
C LEU A 451 10.75 19.89 25.98
N GLY A 452 9.61 20.46 25.61
CA GLY A 452 8.79 21.30 26.47
C GLY A 452 7.61 20.53 27.07
N SER A 453 6.45 21.17 27.15
CA SER A 453 5.24 20.57 27.74
C SER A 453 4.73 19.38 26.93
N LEU A 454 4.27 18.32 27.60
CA LEU A 454 3.47 17.27 26.96
C LEU A 454 2.11 17.84 26.58
N LEU A 455 1.74 17.69 25.30
CA LEU A 455 0.48 18.20 24.75
C LEU A 455 -0.59 17.10 24.71
N THR A 456 -0.22 15.90 24.28
CA THR A 456 -1.12 14.74 24.22
C THR A 456 -0.33 13.44 24.11
N SER A 457 -0.97 12.31 24.46
CA SER A 457 -0.45 10.98 24.19
C SER A 457 -1.57 10.01 23.82
N ALA A 458 -1.23 8.99 23.06
CA ALA A 458 -2.14 7.94 22.63
C ALA A 458 -1.37 6.62 22.43
N THR A 459 -2.06 5.51 22.64
CA THR A 459 -1.52 4.17 22.38
C THR A 459 -2.26 3.58 21.19
N PHE A 460 -1.50 3.05 20.24
CA PHE A 460 -2.03 2.42 19.03
C PHE A 460 -1.52 0.98 18.93
N THR A 461 -2.35 0.09 18.44
CA THR A 461 -2.00 -1.31 18.23
C THR A 461 -2.04 -1.63 16.75
N ASN A 462 -1.00 -2.28 16.24
CA ASN A 462 -0.96 -2.81 14.88
C ASN A 462 -0.67 -4.31 14.93
N ASP A 463 -1.53 -5.11 14.32
CA ASP A 463 -1.42 -6.56 14.23
C ASP A 463 -0.56 -7.04 13.05
N SER A 464 -0.29 -6.17 12.07
CA SER A 464 0.48 -6.51 10.87
C SER A 464 1.83 -5.81 10.79
N ILE A 465 2.66 -6.22 9.83
CA ILE A 465 3.79 -5.43 9.37
C ILE A 465 3.27 -4.39 8.37
N GLY A 466 3.87 -3.20 8.33
CA GLY A 466 3.52 -2.15 7.37
C GLY A 466 2.99 -0.89 8.04
N PHE A 467 2.10 -0.18 7.34
CA PHE A 467 1.59 1.14 7.72
C PHE A 467 0.21 1.07 8.36
N PHE A 468 -0.07 1.98 9.29
CA PHE A 468 -1.39 2.18 9.86
C PHE A 468 -1.58 3.63 10.35
N LEU A 469 -2.85 4.05 10.39
CA LEU A 469 -3.25 5.36 10.88
C LEU A 469 -3.70 5.27 12.35
N GLY A 470 -3.01 5.98 13.23
CA GLY A 470 -3.42 6.18 14.63
C GLY A 470 -4.23 7.47 14.78
N GLU A 471 -5.56 7.36 14.92
CA GLU A 471 -6.43 8.52 15.21
C GLU A 471 -6.19 9.03 16.64
N LEU A 472 -5.89 10.31 16.80
CA LEU A 472 -5.73 10.92 18.11
C LEU A 472 -7.09 10.99 18.84
N PRO A 473 -7.14 10.75 20.16
CA PRO A 473 -8.38 10.85 20.94
C PRO A 473 -9.06 12.21 20.80
N GLU A 474 -8.25 13.27 20.74
CA GLU A 474 -8.68 14.62 20.41
C GLU A 474 -7.68 15.26 19.45
N SER A 475 -8.21 16.06 18.52
CA SER A 475 -7.36 16.78 17.58
C SER A 475 -6.54 17.87 18.28
N LEU A 476 -5.25 17.97 17.95
CA LEU A 476 -4.33 18.95 18.51
C LEU A 476 -4.13 20.13 17.55
N ILE A 477 -4.21 21.36 18.06
CA ILE A 477 -3.86 22.55 17.29
C ILE A 477 -2.35 22.73 17.29
N LEU A 478 -1.75 22.66 16.10
CA LEU A 478 -0.35 22.97 15.87
C LEU A 478 -0.25 24.36 15.22
N ASN A 479 0.55 25.24 15.79
CA ASN A 479 0.77 26.58 15.28
C ASN A 479 1.83 26.55 14.17
N GLY A 480 1.58 27.29 13.08
CA GLY A 480 2.53 27.41 11.98
C GLY A 480 3.87 27.98 12.45
N GLY A 481 4.97 27.37 12.02
CA GLY A 481 6.34 27.74 12.37
C GLY A 481 6.83 27.20 13.72
N GLN A 482 5.94 26.66 14.57
CA GLN A 482 6.32 26.01 15.83
C GLN A 482 6.69 24.54 15.57
N SER A 483 7.79 24.08 16.16
CA SER A 483 8.17 22.67 16.11
C SER A 483 7.55 21.87 17.25
N TYR A 484 7.24 20.61 16.96
CA TYR A 484 6.65 19.65 17.89
C TYR A 484 7.40 18.33 17.83
N ALA A 485 7.71 17.76 18.98
CA ALA A 485 8.37 16.46 19.06
C ALA A 485 7.31 15.37 19.21
N VAL A 486 7.28 14.41 18.28
CA VAL A 486 6.48 13.19 18.39
C VAL A 486 7.42 12.07 18.79
N GLN A 487 7.31 11.63 20.04
CA GLN A 487 8.05 10.49 20.57
C GLN A 487 7.20 9.23 20.46
N LEU A 488 7.75 8.17 19.87
CA LEU A 488 7.12 6.87 19.72
C LEU A 488 7.87 5.84 20.56
N ALA A 489 7.16 5.10 21.40
CA ALA A 489 7.69 3.95 22.13
C ALA A 489 7.01 2.68 21.62
N TYR A 490 7.81 1.74 21.12
CA TYR A 490 7.38 0.47 20.55
C TYR A 490 7.48 -0.64 21.59
N SER A 491 6.41 -1.40 21.76
CA SER A 491 6.38 -2.54 22.68
C SER A 491 5.62 -3.74 22.08
N GLN A 492 5.97 -4.94 22.52
CA GLN A 492 5.29 -6.18 22.18
C GLN A 492 5.11 -7.02 23.45
N GLY A 493 3.88 -7.50 23.71
CA GLY A 493 3.58 -8.22 24.95
C GLY A 493 3.85 -7.39 26.22
N GLY A 494 3.75 -6.06 26.14
CA GLY A 494 4.02 -5.13 27.23
C GLY A 494 5.51 -4.86 27.51
N SER A 495 6.43 -5.37 26.70
CA SER A 495 7.87 -5.13 26.82
C SER A 495 8.42 -4.31 25.65
N PRO A 496 9.38 -3.39 25.87
CA PRO A 496 9.99 -2.64 24.78
C PRO A 496 10.59 -3.57 23.72
N ILE A 497 10.38 -3.26 22.44
CA ILE A 497 10.89 -4.06 21.32
C ILE A 497 11.80 -3.22 20.41
N LEU A 498 12.97 -3.75 20.08
CA LEU A 498 13.94 -3.13 19.17
C LEU A 498 13.64 -3.53 17.72
N GLY A 499 14.03 -2.72 16.74
CA GLY A 499 13.89 -3.05 15.31
C GLY A 499 12.51 -2.81 14.69
N ALA A 500 11.50 -2.50 15.51
CA ALA A 500 10.14 -2.29 15.05
C ALA A 500 9.93 -0.98 14.28
N ALA A 501 10.68 0.08 14.63
CA ALA A 501 10.54 1.40 14.01
C ALA A 501 11.23 1.45 12.64
N PRO A 502 10.52 1.80 11.56
CA PRO A 502 11.12 1.94 10.24
C PRO A 502 11.64 3.36 9.97
N MET A 503 12.68 3.43 9.16
CA MET A 503 13.39 4.65 8.83
C MET A 503 13.69 4.73 7.33
N THR A 504 13.45 5.89 6.75
CA THR A 504 13.99 6.23 5.44
C THR A 504 15.43 6.72 5.60
N ILE A 505 16.35 6.24 4.77
CA ILE A 505 17.78 6.56 4.88
C ILE A 505 18.24 7.42 3.71
N GLY A 506 19.21 8.30 3.96
CA GLY A 506 19.85 9.06 2.90
C GLY A 506 20.88 8.19 2.18
N GLY A 507 20.67 7.89 0.89
CA GLY A 507 21.63 7.15 0.07
C GLY A 507 21.18 5.76 -0.37
N SER A 508 19.89 5.59 -0.66
CA SER A 508 19.25 4.36 -1.19
C SER A 508 19.77 3.90 -2.58
N GLY A 509 21.05 4.11 -2.92
CA GLY A 509 21.58 3.87 -4.27
C GLY A 509 21.46 5.05 -5.23
N ILE A 510 20.74 6.11 -4.84
CA ILE A 510 20.57 7.31 -5.67
C ILE A 510 21.68 8.32 -5.35
N ASN A 511 22.60 8.51 -6.31
CA ASN A 511 23.62 9.56 -6.25
C ASN A 511 22.97 10.94 -6.02
N GLY A 512 23.27 11.60 -4.89
CA GLY A 512 22.77 12.93 -4.56
C GLY A 512 21.97 13.04 -3.26
N TYR A 513 21.49 11.92 -2.69
CA TYR A 513 20.85 11.86 -1.38
C TYR A 513 21.88 11.78 -0.24
N LEU A 514 22.73 12.82 -0.10
CA LEU A 514 23.91 12.75 0.79
C LEU A 514 23.77 13.50 2.12
N THR A 515 22.67 14.20 2.40
CA THR A 515 22.58 14.99 3.64
C THR A 515 21.17 14.93 4.21
N VAL A 516 21.04 14.20 5.32
CA VAL A 516 19.92 14.37 6.24
C VAL A 516 20.20 15.64 7.03
N ASN A 517 19.19 16.48 7.27
CA ASN A 517 19.39 17.62 8.15
C ASN A 517 19.37 17.13 9.59
N ALA A 518 20.42 17.47 10.35
CA ALA A 518 20.45 17.26 11.78
C ALA A 518 19.22 17.85 12.48
N GLY A 519 18.77 17.19 13.54
CA GLY A 519 17.71 17.63 14.43
C GLY A 519 16.30 17.26 14.01
N LEU A 520 16.13 16.44 12.98
CA LEU A 520 14.81 16.04 12.46
C LEU A 520 14.28 14.76 13.08
N SER A 521 15.15 13.84 13.47
CA SER A 521 14.77 12.55 14.04
C SER A 521 15.83 12.02 14.98
N TYR A 522 15.41 11.29 16.01
CA TYR A 522 16.29 10.78 17.06
C TYR A 522 15.90 9.36 17.44
N CYS A 523 16.86 8.59 17.96
CA CYS A 523 16.61 7.31 18.63
C CYS A 523 17.22 7.29 20.03
N LEU A 524 16.61 6.54 20.93
CA LEU A 524 17.19 6.25 22.23
C LEU A 524 18.14 5.05 22.08
N ASN A 525 19.44 5.28 22.26
CA ASN A 525 20.43 4.21 22.22
C ASN A 525 20.20 3.24 23.40
N PRO A 526 19.97 1.94 23.13
CA PRO A 526 19.62 0.97 24.17
C PRO A 526 20.81 0.66 25.12
N THR A 527 22.04 0.93 24.70
CA THR A 527 23.26 0.70 25.49
C THR A 527 23.58 1.88 26.40
N THR A 528 23.50 3.11 25.88
CA THR A 528 23.89 4.32 26.62
C THR A 528 22.71 5.00 27.33
N GLY A 529 21.48 4.70 26.91
CA GLY A 529 20.27 5.40 27.38
C GLY A 529 20.21 6.87 26.97
N GLN A 530 21.02 7.30 26.00
CA GLN A 530 21.04 8.67 25.49
C GLN A 530 20.28 8.78 24.17
N TRP A 531 19.68 9.94 23.93
CA TRP A 531 19.10 10.27 22.63
C TRP A 531 20.20 10.63 21.64
N GLU A 532 20.21 9.95 20.52
CA GLU A 532 21.14 10.17 19.40
C GLU A 532 20.37 10.69 18.20
N ASP A 533 20.96 11.66 17.51
CA ASP A 533 20.40 12.21 16.27
C ASP A 533 20.60 11.19 15.14
N LEU A 534 19.54 10.86 14.41
CA LEU A 534 19.61 9.89 13.32
C LEU A 534 20.51 10.36 12.18
N ASP A 535 20.74 11.66 12.00
CA ASP A 535 21.72 12.18 11.03
C ASP A 535 23.15 11.67 11.30
N SER A 536 23.48 11.40 12.56
CA SER A 536 24.82 10.92 12.94
C SER A 536 25.07 9.44 12.65
N LEU A 537 24.02 8.67 12.33
CA LEU A 537 24.12 7.25 12.04
C LEU A 537 24.60 7.00 10.61
N SER A 538 25.22 5.84 10.38
CA SER A 538 25.62 5.39 9.04
C SER A 538 25.06 4.01 8.76
N PHE A 539 24.77 3.73 7.50
CA PHE A 539 24.13 2.50 7.05
C PHE A 539 24.97 1.87 5.93
N THR A 540 25.27 0.57 6.02
CA THR A 540 26.02 -0.18 5.01
C THR A 540 25.12 -0.99 4.12
N ALA A 541 25.28 -0.88 2.81
CA ALA A 541 24.60 -1.76 1.87
C ALA A 541 25.01 -3.25 2.07
N PHE A 542 24.14 -4.08 2.64
CA PHE A 542 24.15 -5.54 2.58
C PHE A 542 24.18 -5.96 1.10
N SER A 543 25.02 -6.92 0.74
CA SER A 543 25.27 -7.39 -0.64
C SER A 543 26.10 -6.50 -1.58
N GLY A 544 26.65 -5.36 -1.13
CA GLY A 544 27.65 -4.61 -1.91
C GLY A 544 27.12 -3.95 -3.20
N SER A 545 25.80 -3.85 -3.35
CA SER A 545 25.10 -3.31 -4.53
C SER A 545 24.76 -1.82 -4.44
N GLY A 546 25.26 -1.09 -3.42
CA GLY A 546 25.01 0.35 -3.28
C GLY A 546 26.03 1.07 -2.38
N PRO A 547 26.07 2.43 -2.42
CA PRO A 547 26.90 3.21 -1.51
C PRO A 547 26.36 3.15 -0.08
N ASN A 548 27.25 3.26 0.90
CA ASN A 548 26.84 3.45 2.30
C ASN A 548 26.05 4.75 2.45
N ALA A 549 24.96 4.66 3.19
CA ALA A 549 24.05 5.76 3.48
C ALA A 549 24.48 6.50 4.76
N LYS A 550 24.33 7.83 4.78
CA LYS A 550 24.59 8.67 5.96
C LYS A 550 23.30 9.32 6.42
N GLY A 551 22.99 9.12 7.69
CA GLY A 551 21.80 9.65 8.32
C GLY A 551 20.50 8.91 7.96
N GLY A 552 19.47 9.14 8.77
CA GLY A 552 18.12 8.65 8.48
C GLY A 552 17.02 9.53 9.06
N ILE A 553 15.81 9.37 8.54
CA ILE A 553 14.60 10.02 9.00
C ILE A 553 13.59 8.94 9.39
N LEU A 554 13.07 9.07 10.61
CA LEU A 554 12.01 8.20 11.10
C LEU A 554 10.77 8.34 10.20
N PHE A 555 10.20 7.22 9.79
CA PHE A 555 8.91 7.23 9.11
C PHE A 555 7.82 7.67 10.09
N LEU A 556 7.31 8.88 9.89
CA LEU A 556 6.18 9.44 10.64
C LEU A 556 5.46 10.46 9.76
N LYS A 557 4.12 10.34 9.75
CA LYS A 557 3.25 11.33 9.11
C LYS A 557 2.34 11.99 10.14
N GLY A 558 2.14 13.30 10.03
CA GLY A 558 1.11 14.04 10.74
C GLY A 558 -0.02 14.42 9.79
N TYR A 559 -1.23 13.98 10.10
CA TYR A 559 -2.39 14.22 9.26
C TYR A 559 -3.33 15.25 9.88
N GLY A 560 -3.49 16.37 9.16
CA GLY A 560 -4.46 17.40 9.51
C GLY A 560 -5.89 16.93 9.27
N THR A 561 -6.83 17.46 10.04
CA THR A 561 -8.27 17.21 9.88
C THR A 561 -8.96 18.42 9.27
N VAL A 562 -9.98 18.16 8.46
CA VAL A 562 -10.88 19.21 7.98
C VAL A 562 -11.84 19.56 9.12
N PRO A 563 -12.04 20.85 9.46
CA PRO A 563 -13.05 21.21 10.44
C PRO A 563 -14.43 20.75 9.97
N GLU A 564 -15.16 20.04 10.83
CA GLU A 564 -16.58 19.75 10.59
C GLU A 564 -17.31 21.05 10.22
N PRO A 565 -18.12 21.08 9.14
CA PRO A 565 -18.89 22.26 8.81
C PRO A 565 -19.77 22.59 10.01
N THR A 566 -19.49 23.73 10.65
CA THR A 566 -20.28 24.18 11.80
C THR A 566 -21.78 24.10 11.46
N SER A 567 -22.61 23.67 12.40
CA SER A 567 -24.06 23.52 12.21
C SER A 567 -24.74 24.79 11.64
N LEU A 568 -24.15 25.97 11.86
CA LEU A 568 -24.54 27.24 11.23
C LEU A 568 -24.34 27.29 9.71
N ALA A 569 -23.29 26.67 9.18
CA ALA A 569 -23.04 26.59 7.73
C ALA A 569 -24.05 25.66 7.03
N LEU A 570 -24.47 24.56 7.67
CA LEU A 570 -25.54 23.70 7.17
C LEU A 570 -26.89 24.41 7.13
N VAL A 571 -27.21 25.22 8.14
CA VAL A 571 -28.43 26.05 8.13
C VAL A 571 -28.36 27.13 7.04
N GLY A 572 -27.20 27.72 6.80
CA GLY A 572 -26.98 28.68 5.72
C GLY A 572 -27.14 28.08 4.32
N MET A 573 -26.62 26.87 4.07
CA MET A 573 -26.77 26.17 2.79
C MET A 573 -28.20 25.68 2.57
N ALA A 574 -28.88 25.20 3.61
CA ALA A 574 -30.30 24.86 3.53
C ALA A 574 -31.17 26.10 3.24
N ALA A 575 -30.89 27.24 3.87
CA ALA A 575 -31.58 28.50 3.62
C ALA A 575 -31.33 29.03 2.21
N ALA A 576 -30.12 28.91 1.67
CA ALA A 576 -29.80 29.28 0.29
C ALA A 576 -30.53 28.39 -0.74
N ALA A 577 -30.63 27.07 -0.49
CA ALA A 577 -31.38 26.14 -1.32
C ALA A 577 -32.90 26.40 -1.29
N LEU A 578 -33.44 26.79 -0.14
CA LEU A 578 -34.84 27.17 0.04
C LEU A 578 -35.16 28.52 -0.63
N CYS A 579 -34.27 29.52 -0.53
CA CYS A 579 -34.40 30.80 -1.24
C CYS A 579 -34.30 30.63 -2.75
N GLY A 580 -33.38 29.77 -3.24
CA GLY A 580 -33.28 29.44 -4.66
C GLY A 580 -34.56 28.80 -5.22
N ARG A 581 -35.18 27.88 -4.46
CA ARG A 581 -36.48 27.27 -4.84
C ARG A 581 -37.65 28.25 -4.80
N GLN A 582 -37.66 29.23 -3.90
CA GLN A 582 -38.69 30.27 -3.88
C GLN A 582 -38.55 31.30 -5.02
N LEU A 583 -37.32 31.66 -5.41
CA LEU A 583 -37.05 32.51 -6.57
C LEU A 583 -37.43 31.83 -7.90
N LEU A 584 -37.21 30.52 -8.02
CA LEU A 584 -37.65 29.71 -9.17
C LEU A 584 -39.18 29.54 -9.23
N ARG A 585 -39.88 29.52 -8.10
CA ARG A 585 -41.37 29.50 -8.07
C ARG A 585 -41.98 30.85 -8.46
N ARG A 586 -41.39 31.98 -8.05
CA ARG A 586 -41.89 33.32 -8.44
C ARG A 586 -41.70 33.66 -9.92
N ARG A 587 -40.72 33.05 -10.61
CA ARG A 587 -40.52 33.20 -12.07
C ARG A 587 -41.47 32.36 -12.94
N ARG A 588 -42.27 31.46 -12.35
CA ARG A 588 -43.29 30.68 -13.08
C ARG A 588 -44.71 31.26 -12.99
N THR A 589 -44.90 32.38 -12.32
CA THR A 589 -46.20 33.04 -12.14
C THR A 589 -46.17 34.53 -12.51
N ALA A 590 -45.31 34.92 -13.45
CA ALA A 590 -45.26 36.27 -14.02
C ALA A 590 -45.29 36.17 -15.54
#